data_AF-A0A482UN09-F1
#
_entry.id   AF-A0A482UN09-F1
#
_cell.length_a   1.000
_cell.length_b   1.000
_cell.length_c   1.000
_cell.angle_alpha   90.00
_cell.angle_beta   90.00
_cell.angle_gamma   90.00
#
_symmetry.space_group_name_H-M   'P 1'
#
loop_
_entity.id
_entity.type
_entity.pdbx_description
1 polymer ?
#
loop_
_entity_poly.entity_id
_entity_poly.type
_entity_poly.pdbx_seq_one_letter_code
_entity_poly.pdbx_strand_id
1 'polypeptide(L)'
;MSCPTHREATCGHHGVCMSMYELALHSKRNGDAISITYGSDVNNVDTWDGHKIHGCLCDAGYGGYNCGYKNCIRGDDPGTYDDYSEVQIASDLERELRALPSILALSVYYIYDALPPSDVLDTSGISITVPSMVNSSLCSVDGNQLAIIHYTHTHGDVPALQASNKYLMDGMNSNNELGSGMIHVFADGQAIHGLVSLAGTTETDFCNNRGLCDGDAGVCKCFADWTSSDGARQGGEGYTNDCGYRNDKRFTSFDSIKP
;
A
#
# COMPACT_ATOMS: atom_id res chain seq x y z
N MET A 1 -27.94 -8.51 18.09
CA MET A 1 -26.82 -9.01 18.92
C MET A 1 -25.88 -7.85 19.20
N SER A 2 -25.23 -7.82 20.37
CA SER A 2 -24.26 -6.78 20.72
C SER A 2 -22.93 -6.97 19.99
N CYS A 3 -22.14 -5.91 19.86
CA CYS A 3 -20.79 -6.03 19.33
C CYS A 3 -19.87 -6.86 20.23
N PRO A 4 -18.85 -7.52 19.64
CA PRO A 4 -17.81 -8.19 20.39
C PRO A 4 -17.08 -7.28 21.37
N THR A 5 -16.59 -7.87 22.46
CA THR A 5 -15.80 -7.17 23.47
C THR A 5 -14.41 -7.78 23.62
N HIS A 6 -13.45 -6.96 24.04
CA HIS A 6 -12.13 -7.38 24.50
C HIS A 6 -11.85 -6.72 25.85
N ARG A 7 -11.58 -7.53 26.89
CA ARG A 7 -11.40 -7.03 28.27
C ARG A 7 -12.52 -6.07 28.70
N GLU A 8 -13.76 -6.49 28.47
CA GLU A 8 -15.00 -5.75 28.77
C GLU A 8 -15.27 -4.48 27.92
N ALA A 9 -14.33 -4.08 27.05
CA ALA A 9 -14.51 -2.96 26.14
C ALA A 9 -15.12 -3.42 24.81
N THR A 10 -16.20 -2.78 24.37
CA THR A 10 -16.75 -2.95 23.02
C THR A 10 -15.71 -2.60 21.98
N CYS A 11 -15.44 -3.52 21.04
CA CYS A 11 -14.41 -3.38 20.03
C CYS A 11 -13.02 -3.02 20.59
N GLY A 12 -12.72 -3.44 21.83
CA GLY A 12 -11.42 -3.21 22.47
C GLY A 12 -11.02 -1.75 22.67
N HIS A 13 -11.95 -0.79 22.48
CA HIS A 13 -11.66 0.65 22.29
C HIS A 13 -10.78 0.99 21.07
N HIS A 14 -10.64 0.06 20.13
CA HIS A 14 -9.84 0.19 18.91
C HIS A 14 -10.67 -0.10 17.66
N GLY A 15 -11.92 0.33 17.69
CA GLY A 15 -12.83 0.17 16.58
C GLY A 15 -14.22 0.68 16.87
N VAL A 16 -15.02 0.71 15.82
CA VAL A 16 -16.41 1.19 15.85
C VAL A 16 -17.36 0.01 15.72
N CYS A 17 -18.32 -0.05 16.63
CA CYS A 17 -19.39 -1.05 16.59
C CYS A 17 -20.38 -0.72 15.47
N MET A 18 -20.56 -1.66 14.54
CA MET A 18 -21.39 -1.49 13.35
C MET A 18 -22.18 -2.76 13.05
N SER A 19 -23.36 -2.61 12.45
CA SER A 19 -24.13 -3.73 11.89
C SER A 19 -23.42 -4.34 10.68
N MET A 20 -23.75 -5.59 10.32
CA MET A 20 -23.23 -6.21 9.10
C MET A 20 -23.53 -5.40 7.83
N TYR A 21 -24.70 -4.75 7.78
CA TYR A 21 -25.06 -3.81 6.72
C TYR A 21 -24.07 -2.63 6.64
N GLU A 22 -23.79 -1.98 7.76
CA GLU A 22 -22.86 -0.84 7.81
C GLU A 22 -21.43 -1.27 7.47
N LEU A 23 -20.97 -2.40 8.01
CA LEU A 23 -19.66 -2.97 7.70
C LEU A 23 -19.48 -3.25 6.19
N ALA A 24 -20.54 -3.70 5.52
CA ALA A 24 -20.49 -3.93 4.07
C ALA A 24 -20.18 -2.66 3.28
N LEU A 25 -20.67 -1.49 3.73
CA LEU A 25 -20.39 -0.18 3.10
C LEU A 25 -18.94 0.26 3.25
N HIS A 26 -18.22 -0.30 4.23
CA HIS A 26 -16.79 -0.05 4.45
C HIS A 26 -15.90 -1.10 3.78
N SER A 27 -16.48 -1.99 2.97
CA SER A 27 -15.70 -3.00 2.23
C SER A 27 -14.73 -2.32 1.27
N LYS A 28 -13.51 -2.83 1.25
CA LYS A 28 -12.47 -2.42 0.31
C LYS A 28 -11.97 -3.62 -0.48
N ARG A 29 -11.62 -3.42 -1.74
CA ARG A 29 -10.85 -4.35 -2.56
C ARG A 29 -9.63 -3.59 -3.03
N ASN A 30 -8.45 -4.14 -2.79
CA ASN A 30 -7.20 -3.46 -3.12
C ASN A 30 -7.19 -2.01 -2.56
N GLY A 31 -7.55 -1.82 -1.29
CA GLY A 31 -7.63 -0.50 -0.64
C GLY A 31 -8.73 0.46 -1.14
N ASP A 32 -9.31 0.22 -2.32
CA ASP A 32 -10.41 1.00 -2.89
C ASP A 32 -11.75 0.55 -2.34
N ALA A 33 -12.61 1.51 -2.02
CA ALA A 33 -13.97 1.25 -1.56
C ALA A 33 -14.75 0.53 -2.66
N ILE A 34 -15.34 -0.62 -2.33
CA ILE A 34 -16.21 -1.36 -3.24
C ILE A 34 -17.67 -1.22 -2.81
N SER A 35 -18.56 -1.12 -3.80
CA SER A 35 -20.01 -1.05 -3.56
C SER A 35 -20.60 -2.45 -3.34
N ILE A 36 -20.13 -3.15 -2.30
CA ILE A 36 -20.81 -4.34 -1.80
C ILE A 36 -21.88 -3.90 -0.82
N THR A 37 -23.10 -4.42 -0.97
CA THR A 37 -24.19 -4.20 -0.02
C THR A 37 -24.64 -5.53 0.56
N TYR A 38 -24.99 -5.53 1.84
CA TYR A 38 -25.49 -6.71 2.56
C TYR A 38 -26.67 -6.30 3.42
N GLY A 39 -27.86 -6.88 3.22
CA GLY A 39 -29.06 -6.47 3.94
C GLY A 39 -29.69 -5.17 3.42
N SER A 40 -29.36 -4.76 2.19
CA SER A 40 -29.94 -3.56 1.53
C SER A 40 -31.41 -3.73 1.15
N ASP A 41 -31.83 -4.96 0.84
CA ASP A 41 -33.23 -5.32 0.71
C ASP A 41 -33.77 -5.88 2.04
N VAL A 42 -34.66 -5.11 2.66
CA VAL A 42 -35.31 -5.44 3.95
C VAL A 42 -36.15 -6.72 3.92
N ASN A 43 -36.53 -7.23 2.74
CA ASN A 43 -37.31 -8.45 2.60
C ASN A 43 -36.50 -9.63 2.02
N ASN A 44 -35.19 -9.46 1.81
CA ASN A 44 -34.35 -10.54 1.34
C ASN A 44 -34.02 -11.50 2.50
N VAL A 45 -34.52 -12.74 2.37
CA VAL A 45 -34.32 -13.82 3.33
C VAL A 45 -32.87 -14.25 3.46
N ASP A 46 -32.03 -14.01 2.45
CA ASP A 46 -30.61 -14.39 2.47
C ASP A 46 -29.75 -13.43 3.30
N THR A 47 -30.25 -12.22 3.58
CA THR A 47 -29.53 -11.16 4.31
C THR A 47 -30.36 -10.56 5.44
N TRP A 48 -31.28 -11.35 5.99
CA TRP A 48 -32.23 -10.96 7.04
C TRP A 48 -31.54 -10.42 8.31
N ASP A 49 -30.28 -10.80 8.51
CA ASP A 49 -29.44 -10.54 9.67
C ASP A 49 -28.55 -9.29 9.53
N GLY A 50 -28.57 -8.62 8.37
CA GLY A 50 -27.72 -7.47 8.06
C GLY A 50 -27.76 -6.35 9.11
N HIS A 51 -28.94 -6.03 9.65
CA HIS A 51 -29.11 -5.04 10.72
C HIS A 51 -29.23 -5.63 12.13
N LYS A 52 -29.08 -6.95 12.27
CA LYS A 52 -29.27 -7.67 13.53
C LYS A 52 -27.95 -8.17 14.12
N ILE A 53 -27.02 -8.54 13.26
CA ILE A 53 -25.66 -8.95 13.62
C ILE A 53 -24.75 -7.73 13.56
N HIS A 54 -23.92 -7.60 14.57
CA HIS A 54 -22.98 -6.49 14.71
C HIS A 54 -21.56 -7.04 14.84
N GLY A 55 -20.61 -6.30 14.29
CA GLY A 55 -19.18 -6.55 14.37
C GLY A 55 -18.43 -5.25 14.62
N CYS A 56 -17.10 -5.34 14.63
CA CYS A 56 -16.24 -4.21 14.87
C CYS A 56 -15.47 -3.85 13.60
N LEU A 57 -15.56 -2.58 13.18
CA LEU A 57 -14.64 -2.00 12.21
C LEU A 57 -13.42 -1.51 12.97
N CYS A 58 -12.28 -2.19 12.81
CA CYS A 58 -11.08 -1.90 13.59
C CYS A 58 -10.33 -0.67 13.10
N ASP A 59 -9.72 0.05 14.04
CA ASP A 59 -8.79 1.13 13.77
C ASP A 59 -7.50 0.60 13.13
N ALA A 60 -6.78 1.48 12.44
CA ALA A 60 -5.51 1.14 11.81
C ALA A 60 -4.52 0.54 12.84
N GLY A 61 -3.88 -0.58 12.47
CA GLY A 61 -2.96 -1.31 13.34
C GLY A 61 -3.64 -2.28 14.32
N TYR A 62 -4.97 -2.33 14.38
CA TYR A 62 -5.72 -3.30 15.19
C TYR A 62 -6.53 -4.25 14.31
N GLY A 63 -6.83 -5.43 14.84
CA GLY A 63 -7.50 -6.49 14.12
C GLY A 63 -8.11 -7.55 15.02
N GLY A 64 -8.60 -8.60 14.37
CA GLY A 64 -9.45 -9.62 15.00
C GLY A 64 -10.90 -9.17 15.11
N TYR A 65 -11.78 -10.12 15.46
CA TYR A 65 -13.24 -9.91 15.46
C TYR A 65 -13.72 -8.85 16.47
N ASN A 66 -12.90 -8.55 17.49
CA ASN A 66 -13.18 -7.59 18.55
C ASN A 66 -12.18 -6.44 18.63
N CYS A 67 -11.30 -6.30 17.63
CA CYS A 67 -10.23 -5.29 17.58
C CYS A 67 -9.29 -5.27 18.80
N GLY A 68 -9.24 -6.37 19.55
CA GLY A 68 -8.44 -6.48 20.76
C GLY A 68 -6.95 -6.75 20.51
N TYR A 69 -6.61 -7.12 19.27
CA TYR A 69 -5.26 -7.52 18.89
C TYR A 69 -4.63 -6.47 17.98
N LYS A 70 -3.33 -6.27 18.15
CA LYS A 70 -2.48 -5.55 17.22
C LYS A 70 -2.20 -6.41 16.00
N ASN A 71 -2.28 -5.80 14.83
CA ASN A 71 -1.82 -6.42 13.59
C ASN A 71 -0.30 -6.49 13.61
N CYS A 72 0.25 -7.65 13.26
CA CYS A 72 1.68 -7.77 13.00
C CYS A 72 2.03 -7.22 11.61
N ILE A 73 3.33 -7.10 11.37
CA ILE A 73 3.85 -6.76 10.05
C ILE A 73 3.41 -7.82 9.06
N ARG A 74 3.05 -7.34 7.88
CA ARG A 74 2.67 -8.16 6.73
C ARG A 74 3.71 -7.99 5.65
N GLY A 75 3.87 -9.00 4.83
CA GLY A 75 4.68 -8.90 3.63
C GLY A 75 4.68 -10.19 2.82
N ASP A 76 5.59 -10.17 1.85
CA ASP A 76 5.80 -11.23 0.88
C ASP A 76 6.35 -12.50 1.51
N ASP A 77 5.83 -13.65 1.09
CA ASP A 77 6.34 -14.94 1.52
C ASP A 77 7.64 -15.26 0.75
N PRO A 78 8.81 -15.33 1.39
CA PRO A 78 10.09 -15.57 0.69
C PRO A 78 10.20 -16.97 0.04
N GLY A 79 9.22 -17.85 0.22
CA GLY A 79 9.14 -19.14 -0.49
C GLY A 79 8.17 -19.15 -1.66
N THR A 80 7.49 -18.05 -1.97
CA THR A 80 6.71 -17.91 -3.21
C THR A 80 7.62 -17.38 -4.32
N TYR A 81 7.36 -17.90 -5.51
CA TYR A 81 8.12 -17.61 -6.72
C TYR A 81 7.12 -17.30 -7.83
N ASP A 82 7.55 -16.56 -8.86
CA ASP A 82 6.72 -16.09 -9.98
C ASP A 82 5.65 -15.04 -9.62
N ASP A 83 5.74 -14.46 -8.43
CA ASP A 83 5.08 -13.24 -8.02
C ASP A 83 5.84 -12.00 -8.53
N TYR A 84 5.31 -10.80 -8.35
CA TYR A 84 5.99 -9.54 -8.68
C TYR A 84 5.38 -8.37 -7.92
N SER A 85 6.22 -7.37 -7.67
CA SER A 85 5.83 -6.12 -7.02
C SER A 85 4.93 -5.26 -7.91
N GLU A 86 4.09 -4.45 -7.27
CA GLU A 86 3.28 -3.43 -7.93
C GLU A 86 4.16 -2.43 -8.71
N VAL A 87 3.72 -2.08 -9.91
CA VAL A 87 4.29 -1.02 -10.74
C VAL A 87 3.19 -0.13 -11.30
N GLN A 88 3.21 1.14 -10.93
CA GLN A 88 2.33 2.16 -11.49
C GLN A 88 3.12 3.13 -12.37
N ILE A 89 2.44 3.78 -13.32
CA ILE A 89 3.06 4.75 -14.22
C ILE A 89 2.30 6.06 -14.09
N ALA A 90 3.01 7.17 -13.85
CA ALA A 90 2.43 8.51 -13.88
C ALA A 90 2.94 9.28 -15.11
N SER A 91 2.06 10.05 -15.75
CA SER A 91 2.40 10.85 -16.94
C SER A 91 1.68 12.19 -16.95
N ASP A 92 2.38 13.23 -17.41
CA ASP A 92 1.79 14.51 -17.82
C ASP A 92 1.30 14.40 -19.27
N LEU A 93 0.16 13.77 -19.47
CA LEU A 93 -0.41 13.68 -20.81
C LEU A 93 -0.86 15.06 -21.28
N GLU A 94 0.00 15.79 -21.99
CA GLU A 94 -0.39 17.00 -22.73
C GLU A 94 0.13 16.93 -24.17
N ARG A 95 -0.81 16.72 -25.10
CA ARG A 95 -0.56 16.76 -26.55
C ARG A 95 -0.94 18.10 -27.20
N GLU A 96 -1.34 19.12 -26.42
CA GLU A 96 -1.80 20.41 -26.96
C GLU A 96 -1.23 21.69 -26.31
N LEU A 97 -0.01 21.68 -25.77
CA LEU A 97 0.72 22.94 -25.57
C LEU A 97 2.12 22.85 -26.16
N ARG A 98 2.32 23.57 -27.28
CA ARG A 98 3.64 23.83 -27.87
C ARG A 98 4.25 25.03 -27.13
N ALA A 99 5.34 24.85 -26.39
CA ALA A 99 6.20 25.96 -26.01
C ALA A 99 7.69 25.56 -25.98
N LEU A 100 8.54 26.49 -26.41
CA LEU A 100 9.93 26.36 -26.85
C LEU A 100 10.96 26.09 -25.71
N PRO A 101 12.21 25.67 -26.06
CA PRO A 101 13.13 25.06 -25.12
C PRO A 101 13.98 26.11 -24.39
N SER A 102 13.89 26.17 -23.05
CA SER A 102 15.04 26.54 -22.21
C SER A 102 14.79 26.41 -20.69
N ILE A 103 15.45 25.41 -20.09
CA ILE A 103 16.35 25.48 -18.92
C ILE A 103 15.78 25.66 -17.48
N LEU A 104 16.10 24.63 -16.66
CA LEU A 104 16.28 24.51 -15.18
C LEU A 104 15.12 24.94 -14.26
N ALA A 105 14.78 24.25 -13.16
CA ALA A 105 15.16 23.00 -12.53
C ALA A 105 14.13 22.79 -11.40
N LEU A 106 13.74 21.55 -11.09
CA LEU A 106 13.23 21.29 -9.75
C LEU A 106 13.68 19.90 -9.28
N SER A 107 14.54 19.95 -8.28
CA SER A 107 14.98 18.84 -7.46
C SER A 107 13.78 18.16 -6.81
N VAL A 108 13.73 16.83 -6.88
CA VAL A 108 12.95 15.96 -6.00
C VAL A 108 13.50 16.14 -4.58
N TYR A 109 13.10 17.23 -3.92
CA TYR A 109 13.47 17.51 -2.55
C TYR A 109 12.28 18.20 -1.88
N TYR A 110 11.63 17.45 -0.98
CA TYR A 110 10.59 17.84 -0.04
C TYR A 110 9.15 18.02 -0.55
N ILE A 111 8.39 16.92 -0.59
CA ILE A 111 6.93 16.93 -0.34
C ILE A 111 6.67 16.86 1.19
N TYR A 112 7.62 17.30 2.03
CA TYR A 112 7.54 17.08 3.48
C TYR A 112 6.96 18.25 4.29
N ASP A 113 6.78 19.46 3.71
CA ASP A 113 6.42 20.64 4.52
C ASP A 113 5.00 21.20 4.30
N ALA A 114 4.16 20.54 3.48
CA ALA A 114 2.84 21.08 3.15
C ALA A 114 1.68 20.07 3.25
N LEU A 115 1.90 18.87 3.78
CA LEU A 115 0.82 17.91 4.02
C LEU A 115 0.36 18.01 5.48
N PRO A 116 -0.97 18.13 5.74
CA PRO A 116 -1.48 17.91 7.08
C PRO A 116 -1.11 16.48 7.52
N PRO A 117 -0.95 16.23 8.83
CA PRO A 117 -0.52 14.93 9.37
C PRO A 117 -1.42 13.74 8.99
N SER A 118 -2.58 13.98 8.35
CA SER A 118 -3.49 12.96 7.84
C SER A 118 -3.19 12.45 6.43
N ASP A 119 -2.40 13.16 5.62
CA ASP A 119 -2.16 12.87 4.19
C ASP A 119 -0.70 12.48 3.89
N VAL A 120 0.04 12.00 4.89
CA VAL A 120 1.39 11.46 4.67
C VAL A 120 1.25 10.19 3.84
N LEU A 121 1.52 10.28 2.53
CA LEU A 121 1.79 9.09 1.72
C LEU A 121 3.01 8.42 2.36
N ASP A 122 2.83 7.23 2.91
CA ASP A 122 3.92 6.42 3.40
C ASP A 122 4.79 6.01 2.21
N THR A 123 5.82 6.82 1.92
CA THR A 123 6.77 6.55 0.84
C THR A 123 7.87 5.60 1.28
N SER A 124 7.80 5.04 2.49
CA SER A 124 8.72 4.00 2.92
C SER A 124 8.53 2.77 2.02
N GLY A 125 9.45 2.61 1.07
CA GLY A 125 9.41 1.53 0.09
C GLY A 125 8.86 1.86 -1.29
N ILE A 126 8.69 3.13 -1.65
CA ILE A 126 8.38 3.53 -3.04
C ILE A 126 9.67 4.00 -3.73
N SER A 127 10.00 3.37 -4.86
CA SER A 127 11.10 3.82 -5.74
C SER A 127 10.52 4.43 -7.01
N ILE A 128 10.88 5.69 -7.30
CA ILE A 128 10.40 6.41 -8.47
C ILE A 128 11.55 6.56 -9.46
N THR A 129 11.36 6.03 -10.67
CA THR A 129 12.32 6.13 -11.77
C THR A 129 11.73 6.98 -12.88
N VAL A 130 12.46 8.00 -13.34
CA VAL A 130 12.11 8.83 -14.49
C VAL A 130 13.08 8.48 -15.63
N PRO A 131 12.64 7.78 -16.69
CA PRO A 131 13.54 7.26 -17.73
C PRO A 131 14.23 8.35 -18.56
N SER A 132 13.69 9.57 -18.61
CA SER A 132 14.27 10.69 -19.35
C SER A 132 15.24 11.45 -18.46
N MET A 133 16.55 11.32 -18.75
CA MET A 133 17.61 12.00 -18.01
C MET A 133 17.56 13.50 -18.25
N VAL A 134 17.00 14.22 -17.28
CA VAL A 134 17.51 15.47 -16.70
C VAL A 134 16.67 15.69 -15.45
N ASN A 135 17.24 16.34 -14.44
CA ASN A 135 16.65 17.12 -13.35
C ASN A 135 15.32 17.86 -13.68
N SER A 136 14.28 17.11 -14.05
CA SER A 136 13.06 17.58 -14.72
C SER A 136 11.82 17.21 -13.92
N SER A 137 10.99 18.22 -13.72
CA SER A 137 9.60 18.10 -13.27
C SER A 137 8.85 17.04 -14.09
N LEU A 138 7.96 16.27 -13.47
CA LEU A 138 7.08 15.33 -14.20
C LEU A 138 6.21 16.06 -15.22
N CYS A 139 5.85 17.32 -14.97
CA CYS A 139 5.16 18.16 -15.95
C CYS A 139 6.21 18.98 -16.72
N SER A 140 6.29 18.80 -18.03
CA SER A 140 7.21 19.49 -18.94
C SER A 140 6.48 20.17 -20.10
N VAL A 141 7.08 21.22 -20.67
CA VAL A 141 6.58 21.93 -21.86
C VAL A 141 6.49 21.05 -23.11
N ASP A 142 7.20 19.92 -23.12
CA ASP A 142 7.17 18.96 -24.23
C ASP A 142 5.96 18.02 -24.16
N GLY A 143 5.36 17.87 -22.97
CA GLY A 143 4.41 16.81 -22.63
C GLY A 143 4.99 15.40 -22.81
N ASN A 144 4.35 14.38 -22.22
CA ASN A 144 4.74 12.95 -22.36
C ASN A 144 5.93 12.49 -21.51
N GLN A 145 6.25 13.20 -20.44
CA GLN A 145 7.15 12.67 -19.44
C GLN A 145 6.46 11.54 -18.66
N LEU A 146 7.26 10.56 -18.27
CA LEU A 146 6.81 9.35 -17.60
C LEU A 146 7.62 9.17 -16.32
N ALA A 147 6.92 8.89 -15.23
CA ALA A 147 7.48 8.36 -14.00
C ALA A 147 7.00 6.93 -13.82
N ILE A 148 7.93 6.01 -13.61
CA ILE A 148 7.66 4.62 -13.25
C ILE A 148 7.79 4.54 -11.73
N ILE A 149 6.72 4.17 -11.07
CA ILE A 149 6.63 4.01 -9.63
C ILE A 149 6.67 2.51 -9.35
N HIS A 150 7.75 2.06 -8.71
CA HIS A 150 7.94 0.67 -8.32
C HIS A 150 7.86 0.53 -6.81
N TYR A 151 6.93 -0.29 -6.34
CA TYR A 151 6.68 -0.53 -4.92
C TYR A 151 7.58 -1.66 -4.43
N THR A 152 8.57 -1.31 -3.63
CA THR A 152 9.60 -2.25 -3.17
C THR A 152 9.24 -2.91 -1.85
N HIS A 153 8.56 -2.20 -0.94
CA HIS A 153 8.20 -2.71 0.39
C HIS A 153 6.68 -2.67 0.66
N THR A 154 5.89 -2.28 -0.33
CA THR A 154 4.44 -2.44 -0.33
C THR A 154 4.10 -3.67 -1.15
N HIS A 155 3.33 -4.56 -0.55
CA HIS A 155 3.06 -5.89 -1.08
C HIS A 155 1.61 -6.03 -1.53
N GLY A 156 1.38 -6.96 -2.46
CA GLY A 156 0.11 -7.16 -3.13
C GLY A 156 -0.21 -6.07 -4.16
N ASP A 157 -1.43 -6.18 -4.66
CA ASP A 157 -2.05 -5.14 -5.48
C ASP A 157 -2.20 -3.87 -4.62
N VAL A 158 -1.93 -2.70 -5.19
CA VAL A 158 -2.02 -1.40 -4.50
C VAL A 158 -2.95 -0.49 -5.30
N PRO A 159 -3.89 0.24 -4.65
CA PRO A 159 -4.79 1.11 -5.39
C PRO A 159 -4.01 2.19 -6.16
N ALA A 160 -4.58 2.62 -7.27
CA ALA A 160 -3.98 3.64 -8.12
C ALA A 160 -3.67 4.91 -7.34
N LEU A 161 -2.45 5.46 -7.51
CA LEU A 161 -2.06 6.71 -6.89
C LEU A 161 -3.02 7.84 -7.26
N GLN A 162 -3.48 8.56 -6.24
CA GLN A 162 -4.26 9.77 -6.43
C GLN A 162 -3.31 10.94 -6.60
N ALA A 163 -3.13 11.39 -7.83
CA ALA A 163 -2.35 12.58 -8.10
C ALA A 163 -3.09 13.84 -7.62
N SER A 164 -2.38 14.69 -6.88
CA SER A 164 -2.89 15.99 -6.44
C SER A 164 -2.34 17.10 -7.32
N ASN A 165 -3.23 17.97 -7.82
CA ASN A 165 -2.84 19.16 -8.57
C ASN A 165 -2.55 20.38 -7.67
N LYS A 166 -2.72 20.23 -6.34
CA LYS A 166 -2.66 21.34 -5.37
C LYS A 166 -1.31 22.07 -5.35
N TYR A 167 -0.24 21.38 -5.67
CA TYR A 167 1.12 21.92 -5.66
C TYR A 167 1.78 21.91 -7.04
N LEU A 168 1.01 21.68 -8.09
CA LEU A 168 1.51 21.89 -9.45
C LEU A 168 1.68 23.39 -9.63
N MET A 169 2.88 23.81 -10.00
CA MET A 169 3.20 25.21 -10.26
C MET A 169 3.36 25.43 -11.74
N ASP A 170 2.80 26.52 -12.25
CA ASP A 170 3.02 26.94 -13.63
C ASP A 170 4.43 27.53 -13.77
N GLY A 171 5.34 26.73 -14.32
CA GLY A 171 6.70 27.18 -14.66
C GLY A 171 6.75 28.06 -15.91
N MET A 172 5.67 28.15 -16.72
CA MET A 172 5.68 28.87 -17.99
C MET A 172 5.52 30.38 -17.81
N ASN A 173 4.74 30.83 -16.83
CA ASN A 173 4.44 32.26 -16.66
C ASN A 173 5.25 32.96 -15.55
N SER A 174 6.05 32.23 -14.76
CA SER A 174 6.81 32.77 -13.62
C SER A 174 5.99 33.66 -12.68
N ASN A 175 4.66 33.48 -12.67
CA ASN A 175 3.70 34.29 -11.93
C ASN A 175 3.28 33.61 -10.62
N ASN A 176 3.91 32.48 -10.26
CA ASN A 176 3.60 31.66 -9.09
C ASN A 176 2.12 31.23 -9.02
N GLU A 177 1.43 31.16 -10.15
CA GLU A 177 0.08 30.63 -10.21
C GLU A 177 0.11 29.08 -10.15
N LEU A 178 -0.97 28.51 -9.62
CA LEU A 178 -1.17 27.07 -9.62
C LEU A 178 -1.29 26.60 -11.07
N GLY A 179 -0.48 25.63 -11.45
CA GLY A 179 -0.52 25.01 -12.77
C GLY A 179 -1.83 24.26 -13.00
N SER A 180 -2.37 24.35 -14.21
CA SER A 180 -3.59 23.64 -14.63
C SER A 180 -3.33 22.21 -15.12
N GLY A 181 -2.09 21.73 -15.03
CA GLY A 181 -1.69 20.42 -15.54
C GLY A 181 -2.42 19.28 -14.83
N MET A 182 -2.63 18.18 -15.57
CA MET A 182 -3.17 16.94 -15.03
C MET A 182 -2.10 15.85 -15.07
N ILE A 183 -1.98 15.10 -13.97
CA ILE A 183 -1.16 13.89 -13.92
C ILE A 183 -2.10 12.70 -14.07
N HIS A 184 -1.85 11.89 -15.09
CA HIS A 184 -2.55 10.64 -15.33
C HIS A 184 -1.75 9.50 -14.70
N VAL A 185 -2.43 8.67 -13.91
CA VAL A 185 -1.85 7.47 -13.31
C VAL A 185 -2.42 6.24 -14.01
N PHE A 186 -1.54 5.31 -14.36
CA PHE A 186 -1.85 4.04 -15.00
C PHE A 186 -1.47 2.91 -14.03
N ALA A 187 -2.44 2.08 -13.68
CA ALA A 187 -2.31 0.94 -12.74
C ALA A 187 -2.95 -0.32 -13.35
N ASP A 188 -2.76 -1.48 -12.74
CA ASP A 188 -3.49 -2.72 -13.05
C ASP A 188 -3.46 -3.19 -14.51
N GLY A 189 -2.30 -3.13 -15.17
CA GLY A 189 -2.15 -3.57 -16.56
C GLY A 189 -2.53 -2.53 -17.61
N GLN A 190 -2.85 -1.30 -17.20
CA GLN A 190 -3.00 -0.18 -18.12
C GLN A 190 -1.67 0.16 -18.81
N ALA A 191 -1.76 0.56 -20.08
CA ALA A 191 -0.60 0.80 -20.92
C ALA A 191 -0.51 2.24 -21.41
N ILE A 192 0.71 2.78 -21.45
CA ILE A 192 1.03 4.08 -22.04
C ILE A 192 2.38 4.00 -22.75
N HIS A 193 2.44 4.49 -23.99
CA HIS A 193 3.68 4.55 -24.80
C HIS A 193 4.48 3.22 -24.88
N GLY A 194 3.78 2.09 -24.87
CA GLY A 194 4.39 0.75 -24.92
C GLY A 194 4.91 0.22 -23.58
N LEU A 195 4.79 0.99 -22.49
CA LEU A 195 4.94 0.51 -21.12
C LEU A 195 3.59 0.03 -20.60
N VAL A 196 3.62 -0.95 -19.70
CA VAL A 196 2.44 -1.54 -19.06
C VAL A 196 2.67 -1.53 -17.54
N SER A 197 1.72 -1.01 -16.78
CA SER A 197 1.71 -1.12 -15.32
C SER A 197 1.49 -2.57 -14.88
N LEU A 198 1.88 -2.91 -13.66
CA LEU A 198 1.78 -4.27 -13.13
C LEU A 198 1.03 -4.23 -11.80
N ALA A 199 -0.12 -4.91 -11.73
CA ALA A 199 -0.80 -5.19 -10.47
C ALA A 199 0.07 -6.15 -9.63
N GLY A 200 0.47 -5.74 -8.45
CA GLY A 200 1.30 -6.53 -7.55
C GLY A 200 0.63 -7.86 -7.19
N THR A 201 1.43 -8.92 -7.17
CA THR A 201 0.95 -10.29 -6.89
C THR A 201 1.57 -10.89 -5.64
N THR A 202 2.49 -10.18 -4.99
CA THR A 202 3.13 -10.63 -3.75
C THR A 202 2.09 -10.81 -2.64
N GLU A 203 2.31 -11.78 -1.75
CA GLU A 203 1.40 -11.99 -0.63
C GLU A 203 1.48 -10.85 0.40
N THR A 204 0.44 -10.72 1.23
CA THR A 204 0.38 -9.73 2.32
C THR A 204 0.10 -10.40 3.65
N ASP A 205 0.84 -11.49 3.89
CA ASP A 205 0.61 -12.36 5.03
C ASP A 205 1.35 -11.89 6.27
N PHE A 206 0.72 -12.10 7.42
CA PHE A 206 1.36 -11.78 8.69
C PHE A 206 2.66 -12.57 8.84
N CYS A 207 3.71 -11.86 9.23
CA CYS A 207 5.02 -12.42 9.45
C CYS A 207 5.55 -13.21 8.24
N ASN A 208 5.24 -12.73 7.03
CA ASN A 208 5.66 -13.30 5.74
C ASN A 208 5.36 -14.80 5.62
N ASN A 209 4.30 -15.26 6.31
CA ASN A 209 3.95 -16.68 6.43
C ASN A 209 5.11 -17.57 6.97
N ARG A 210 6.05 -16.97 7.70
CA ARG A 210 7.26 -17.57 8.28
C ARG A 210 7.40 -17.32 9.78
N GLY A 211 6.32 -16.90 10.42
CA GLY A 211 6.23 -16.76 11.86
C GLY A 211 4.81 -16.74 12.37
N LEU A 212 4.68 -16.69 13.69
CA LEU A 212 3.40 -16.49 14.38
C LEU A 212 3.28 -15.04 14.84
N CYS A 213 2.14 -14.42 14.55
CA CYS A 213 1.83 -13.08 15.06
C CYS A 213 1.45 -13.14 16.54
N ASP A 214 2.21 -12.45 17.40
CA ASP A 214 1.79 -12.16 18.76
C ASP A 214 0.86 -10.94 18.74
N GLY A 215 -0.45 -11.18 18.77
CA GLY A 215 -1.46 -10.13 18.68
C GLY A 215 -1.53 -9.19 19.89
N ASP A 216 -0.99 -9.54 21.05
CA ASP A 216 -0.93 -8.61 22.19
C ASP A 216 0.22 -7.61 21.99
N ALA A 217 1.36 -8.08 21.46
CA ALA A 217 2.54 -7.26 21.24
C ALA A 217 2.53 -6.54 19.88
N GLY A 218 1.92 -7.12 18.85
CA GLY A 218 2.04 -6.72 17.45
C GLY A 218 3.38 -7.12 16.83
N VAL A 219 4.00 -8.21 17.31
CA VAL A 219 5.35 -8.63 16.92
C VAL A 219 5.35 -10.06 16.38
N CYS A 220 6.15 -10.30 15.35
CA CYS A 220 6.31 -11.62 14.77
C CYS A 220 7.31 -12.50 15.53
N LYS A 221 6.90 -13.75 15.78
CA LYS A 221 7.75 -14.81 16.32
C LYS A 221 8.11 -15.77 15.19
N CYS A 222 9.32 -15.65 14.66
CA CYS A 222 9.74 -16.41 13.49
C CYS A 222 9.84 -17.92 13.75
N PHE A 223 9.51 -18.70 12.74
CA PHE A 223 9.76 -20.14 12.72
C PHE A 223 11.25 -20.44 12.67
N ALA A 224 11.59 -21.71 12.91
CA ALA A 224 12.98 -22.15 12.77
C ALA A 224 13.54 -21.77 11.40
N ASP A 225 14.76 -21.22 11.40
CA ASP A 225 15.53 -20.84 10.21
C ASP A 225 15.07 -19.55 9.51
N TRP A 226 14.10 -18.84 10.08
CA TRP A 226 13.64 -17.53 9.59
C TRP A 226 13.99 -16.41 10.56
N THR A 227 14.30 -15.24 10.02
CA THR A 227 14.68 -14.04 10.76
C THR A 227 14.16 -12.78 10.04
N SER A 228 14.39 -11.63 10.68
CA SER A 228 14.04 -10.32 10.16
C SER A 228 14.64 -10.02 8.79
N SER A 229 13.83 -9.47 7.88
CA SER A 229 14.24 -9.04 6.55
C SER A 229 14.36 -7.52 6.44
N ASP A 230 14.70 -7.01 5.25
CA ASP A 230 14.61 -5.60 4.89
C ASP A 230 13.18 -5.15 4.53
N GLY A 231 12.24 -6.10 4.38
CA GLY A 231 10.84 -5.87 4.05
C GLY A 231 10.55 -5.79 2.56
N ALA A 232 11.56 -5.94 1.70
CA ALA A 232 11.37 -5.97 0.26
C ALA A 232 10.83 -7.32 -0.22
N ARG A 233 10.29 -7.37 -1.43
CA ARG A 233 9.94 -8.63 -2.11
C ARG A 233 11.19 -9.51 -2.22
N GLN A 234 11.10 -10.77 -1.77
CA GLN A 234 12.26 -11.67 -1.65
C GLN A 234 13.46 -11.00 -0.94
N GLY A 235 13.15 -10.23 0.10
CA GLY A 235 14.06 -9.30 0.75
C GLY A 235 15.33 -9.92 1.37
N GLY A 236 16.33 -9.07 1.56
CA GLY A 236 17.59 -9.42 2.22
C GLY A 236 17.49 -9.44 3.75
N GLU A 237 18.62 -9.68 4.42
CA GLU A 237 18.72 -9.54 5.88
C GLU A 237 18.45 -8.08 6.29
N GLY A 238 17.60 -7.88 7.30
CA GLY A 238 17.29 -6.53 7.79
C GLY A 238 16.65 -6.52 9.18
N TYR A 239 15.96 -5.43 9.53
CA TYR A 239 15.48 -5.15 10.89
C TYR A 239 13.98 -4.91 11.00
N THR A 240 13.18 -5.29 10.01
CA THR A 240 11.72 -5.14 10.03
C THR A 240 11.06 -6.01 11.10
N ASN A 241 11.68 -7.12 11.54
CA ASN A 241 11.11 -8.13 12.44
C ASN A 241 9.87 -8.82 11.87
N ASP A 242 9.94 -9.18 10.59
CA ASP A 242 8.84 -9.73 9.79
C ASP A 242 8.97 -11.21 9.43
N CYS A 243 10.10 -11.84 9.76
CA CYS A 243 10.42 -13.23 9.40
C CYS A 243 10.63 -13.49 7.90
N GLY A 244 10.90 -12.46 7.10
CA GLY A 244 11.07 -12.58 5.64
C GLY A 244 12.41 -13.12 5.17
N TYR A 245 13.40 -13.29 6.04
CA TYR A 245 14.75 -13.68 5.62
C TYR A 245 15.15 -15.07 6.13
N ARG A 246 15.71 -15.90 5.25
CA ARG A 246 16.17 -17.24 5.61
C ARG A 246 17.58 -17.19 6.20
N ASN A 247 17.74 -17.72 7.40
CA ASN A 247 19.03 -17.80 8.08
C ASN A 247 19.83 -19.04 7.62
N ASP A 248 20.63 -18.88 6.57
CA ASP A 248 21.44 -19.96 6.00
C ASP A 248 22.62 -20.40 6.89
N LYS A 249 22.94 -19.67 7.96
CA LYS A 249 24.07 -19.99 8.86
C LYS A 249 23.81 -21.22 9.76
N ARG A 250 22.61 -21.79 9.76
CA ARG A 250 22.31 -23.06 10.45
C ARG A 250 22.71 -24.31 9.67
N PHE A 251 22.95 -24.21 8.37
CA PHE A 251 23.29 -25.36 7.50
C PHE A 251 24.79 -25.47 7.16
N THR A 252 25.60 -24.47 7.51
CA THR A 252 27.07 -24.54 7.32
C THR A 252 27.80 -25.22 8.49
N SER A 253 27.08 -25.56 9.55
CA SER A 253 27.57 -26.41 10.63
C SER A 253 27.14 -27.86 10.38
N PHE A 254 28.06 -28.68 9.88
CA PHE A 254 27.90 -30.14 9.82
C PHE A 254 27.86 -30.81 11.23
N ASP A 255 27.80 -30.04 12.32
CA ASP A 255 27.89 -30.57 13.69
C ASP A 255 26.54 -30.93 14.33
N SER A 256 25.40 -30.68 13.67
CA SER A 256 24.06 -30.91 14.25
C SER A 256 23.32 -32.15 13.75
N ILE A 257 23.92 -32.96 12.85
CA ILE A 257 23.44 -34.32 12.59
C ILE A 257 24.28 -35.28 13.44
N LYS A 258 23.88 -35.47 14.70
CA LYS A 258 24.24 -36.70 15.42
C LYS A 258 23.12 -37.74 15.18
N PRO A 259 23.49 -38.99 14.85
CA PRO A 259 22.53 -40.09 14.70
C PRO A 259 21.79 -40.41 16.01
#